data_AF-A0A1J5ESB0-F1
#
_entry.id   AF-A0A1J5ESB0-F1
#
_cell.length_a   1.000
_cell.length_b   1.000
_cell.length_c   1.000
_cell.angle_alpha   90.00
_cell.angle_beta   90.00
_cell.angle_gamma   90.00
#
_symmetry.space_group_name_H-M   'P 1'
#
loop_
_entity.id
_entity.type
_entity.pdbx_description
1 polymer ?
#
loop_
_entity_poly.entity_id
_entity_poly.type
_entity_poly.pdbx_seq_one_letter_code
_entity_poly.pdbx_strand_id
1 'polypeptide(L)'
;MPKLKQFASTFRFTLQKKLILAFILIAILFCILGLTARTALKSGETAVQSVLATNYLVRMAKEGNINLAKAGQLPKVIETASGDMAEVEAQLARLQEKFTKTSSEIRDIVSSEDATEQELVNAYLKLGSSFYEALAGFVPTRKHMLIYTTEYKGGQRPLPDVLAEREIGHIKFVRSLGQSIEKKERLTGGMDYNECPFYLWYTESPSQDPDIVEIFEEIDPLHQKLHNYAKEIDAKIGEGDYTGAEKILVSANKDLNQLGLYFSGVRNLAQEKYEAAQKKFYGQLADLDTIYEQTVKAAAALETYLQDTVMQGSLAQMKKTTDRNRLQTLLFSVLGLVLAILIGAYAFFVIRQAIRALQRVVDALTTSGHEFDTMSEYLAENSSSTMTMAGSASSAMEKTAASIDSVAAAVQELNASIQEISNSSMASAEMAGAAVQEAKQTTALGTELQRLSEGIGTVSGTIRSIAFKINLLSLNANVEAARAGEAGAGFAVVAAEVKTLAEATAAATDEITEKIEAIQKGSKTSAKAIATITATIGKMSDHSSGIAAAMEEQSALTTDIGGNVNQVVQASNEVSTDIHNVSDAANDTNERSRSIQEGAKKLNEYAEELNRLVRLF
;
A
#
# COMPACT_ATOMS: atom_id res chain seq x y z
N MET A 1 10.65 16.44 -31.00
CA MET A 1 10.09 15.61 -32.09
C MET A 1 11.11 14.88 -32.98
N PRO A 2 12.32 15.38 -33.31
CA PRO A 2 13.29 14.64 -34.15
C PRO A 2 13.88 13.38 -33.50
N LYS A 3 14.11 13.43 -32.18
CA LYS A 3 14.78 12.36 -31.42
C LYS A 3 13.95 11.08 -31.26
N LEU A 4 12.61 11.15 -31.26
CA LEU A 4 11.74 9.97 -31.21
C LEU A 4 11.64 9.25 -32.58
N LYS A 5 11.54 10.01 -33.68
CA LYS A 5 11.63 9.44 -35.05
C LYS A 5 12.99 8.80 -35.30
N GLN A 6 14.06 9.38 -34.76
CA GLN A 6 15.41 8.82 -34.83
C GLN A 6 15.55 7.58 -33.95
N PHE A 7 14.94 7.51 -32.76
CA PHE A 7 14.97 6.31 -31.92
C PHE A 7 14.16 5.16 -32.53
N ALA A 8 12.96 5.42 -33.06
CA ALA A 8 12.12 4.44 -33.74
C ALA A 8 12.75 3.91 -35.04
N SER A 9 13.35 4.78 -35.85
CA SER A 9 14.07 4.35 -37.07
C SER A 9 15.35 3.59 -36.71
N THR A 10 16.11 4.04 -35.72
CA THR A 10 17.35 3.38 -35.31
C THR A 10 17.06 2.02 -34.66
N PHE A 11 16.01 1.87 -33.86
CA PHE A 11 15.64 0.62 -33.21
C PHE A 11 15.07 -0.42 -34.19
N ARG A 12 14.19 -0.01 -35.12
CA ARG A 12 13.69 -0.88 -36.20
C ARG A 12 14.82 -1.33 -37.12
N PHE A 13 15.75 -0.43 -37.43
CA PHE A 13 16.89 -0.71 -38.29
C PHE A 13 17.98 -1.55 -37.59
N THR A 14 18.20 -1.39 -36.28
CA THR A 14 19.18 -2.20 -35.54
C THR A 14 18.65 -3.57 -35.15
N LEU A 15 17.38 -3.75 -34.83
CA LEU A 15 16.85 -5.07 -34.47
C LEU A 15 16.67 -5.97 -35.69
N GLN A 16 16.12 -5.44 -36.80
CA GLN A 16 16.07 -6.17 -38.07
C GLN A 16 17.48 -6.44 -38.60
N LYS A 17 18.41 -5.48 -38.54
CA LYS A 17 19.82 -5.77 -38.91
C LYS A 17 20.44 -6.79 -37.98
N LYS A 18 20.22 -6.77 -36.67
CA LYS A 18 20.81 -7.76 -35.75
C LYS A 18 20.25 -9.17 -35.99
N LEU A 19 18.96 -9.31 -36.27
CA LEU A 19 18.37 -10.60 -36.65
C LEU A 19 18.86 -11.08 -38.02
N ILE A 20 18.87 -10.19 -39.01
CA ILE A 20 19.34 -10.50 -40.37
C ILE A 20 20.86 -10.80 -40.35
N LEU A 21 21.65 -10.05 -39.59
CA LEU A 21 23.10 -10.26 -39.44
C LEU A 21 23.39 -11.54 -38.67
N ALA A 22 22.59 -11.90 -37.66
CA ALA A 22 22.69 -13.19 -36.98
C ALA A 22 22.37 -14.36 -37.93
N PHE A 23 21.33 -14.23 -38.75
CA PHE A 23 21.00 -15.22 -39.79
C PHE A 23 22.09 -15.31 -40.88
N ILE A 24 22.65 -14.18 -41.32
CA ILE A 24 23.74 -14.11 -42.29
C ILE A 24 25.03 -14.70 -41.72
N LEU A 25 25.37 -14.41 -40.46
CA LEU A 25 26.56 -14.95 -39.78
C LEU A 25 26.47 -16.47 -39.64
N ILE A 26 25.29 -17.00 -39.28
CA ILE A 26 25.04 -18.45 -39.23
C ILE A 26 25.19 -19.05 -40.64
N ALA A 27 24.63 -18.42 -41.68
CA ALA A 27 24.76 -18.89 -43.05
C ALA A 27 26.21 -18.86 -43.58
N ILE A 28 26.99 -17.83 -43.23
CA ILE A 28 28.41 -17.70 -43.63
C ILE A 28 29.28 -18.76 -42.95
N LEU A 29 29.02 -19.07 -41.67
CA LEU A 29 29.76 -20.10 -40.93
C LEU A 29 29.62 -21.49 -41.60
N PHE A 30 28.42 -21.80 -42.10
CA PHE A 30 28.15 -23.03 -42.84
C PHE A 30 28.84 -23.05 -44.23
N CYS A 31 28.97 -21.92 -44.91
CA CYS A 31 29.72 -21.84 -46.18
C CYS A 31 31.25 -22.04 -45.99
N ILE A 32 31.82 -21.55 -44.89
CA ILE A 32 33.26 -21.68 -44.58
C ILE A 32 33.65 -23.13 -44.26
N LEU A 33 32.79 -23.86 -43.56
CA LEU A 33 32.95 -25.30 -43.32
C LEU A 33 32.93 -26.13 -44.61
N GLY A 34 32.30 -25.64 -45.68
CA GLY A 34 32.30 -26.28 -47.00
C GLY A 34 33.60 -26.11 -47.81
N LEU A 35 34.34 -25.01 -47.63
CA LEU A 35 35.57 -24.75 -48.39
C LEU A 35 36.80 -25.48 -47.85
N THR A 36 36.86 -25.71 -46.53
CA THR A 36 37.99 -26.35 -45.84
C THR A 36 38.11 -27.85 -46.13
N ALA A 37 37.04 -28.50 -46.59
CA ALA A 37 37.03 -29.90 -47.01
C ALA A 37 37.77 -30.17 -48.34
N ARG A 38 38.10 -29.15 -49.13
CA ARG A 38 38.60 -29.29 -50.51
C ARG A 38 40.13 -29.36 -50.63
N THR A 39 40.87 -28.96 -49.59
CA THR A 39 42.35 -28.87 -49.60
C THR A 39 43.05 -30.13 -49.09
N ALA A 40 42.33 -31.08 -48.47
CA ALA A 40 42.90 -32.27 -47.84
C ALA A 40 43.33 -33.41 -48.80
N LEU A 41 43.21 -33.23 -50.13
CA LEU A 41 43.33 -34.31 -51.13
C LEU A 41 44.73 -34.47 -51.78
N LYS A 42 45.77 -33.75 -51.35
CA LYS A 42 47.06 -33.66 -52.09
C LYS A 42 48.26 -34.43 -51.50
N SER A 43 48.11 -35.20 -50.42
CA SER A 43 49.26 -35.85 -49.72
C SER A 43 49.37 -37.37 -49.85
N GLY A 44 48.58 -38.02 -50.72
CA GLY A 44 48.52 -39.48 -50.85
C GLY A 44 49.63 -40.15 -51.68
N GLU A 45 50.55 -39.40 -52.28
CA GLU A 45 51.46 -39.91 -53.33
C GLU A 45 52.82 -40.41 -52.80
N THR A 46 53.17 -40.17 -51.53
CA THR A 46 54.49 -40.52 -50.96
C THR A 46 54.54 -41.87 -50.21
N ALA A 47 53.41 -42.56 -50.05
CA ALA A 47 53.29 -43.76 -49.22
C ALA A 47 53.55 -45.10 -49.95
N VAL A 48 53.63 -45.09 -51.29
CA VAL A 48 53.63 -46.31 -52.12
C VAL A 48 55.00 -47.04 -52.20
N GLN A 49 56.12 -46.43 -51.80
CA GLN A 49 57.45 -46.99 -52.15
C GLN A 49 58.32 -47.53 -50.99
N SER A 50 57.95 -47.39 -49.71
CA SER A 50 58.84 -47.78 -48.58
C SER A 50 58.47 -49.08 -47.85
N VAL A 51 57.38 -49.75 -48.24
CA VAL A 51 56.74 -50.83 -47.45
C VAL A 51 57.23 -52.26 -47.80
N LEU A 52 58.01 -52.46 -48.86
CA LEU A 52 58.35 -53.83 -49.32
C LEU A 52 59.68 -54.42 -48.82
N ALA A 53 60.36 -53.83 -47.82
CA ALA A 53 61.66 -54.35 -47.40
C ALA A 53 61.84 -54.50 -45.88
N THR A 54 61.50 -55.69 -45.40
CA THR A 54 62.28 -56.49 -44.44
C THR A 54 62.18 -56.22 -42.92
N ASN A 55 61.65 -57.26 -42.25
CA ASN A 55 62.25 -57.95 -41.10
C ASN A 55 61.97 -57.44 -39.67
N TYR A 56 61.40 -58.32 -38.84
CA TYR A 56 61.90 -58.62 -37.48
C TYR A 56 61.14 -59.78 -36.80
N LEU A 57 59.83 -59.91 -37.06
CA LEU A 57 58.95 -60.83 -36.30
C LEU A 57 58.91 -62.28 -36.80
N VAL A 58 59.52 -62.56 -37.97
CA VAL A 58 59.83 -63.90 -38.49
C VAL A 58 60.71 -64.71 -37.52
N ARG A 59 61.42 -64.03 -36.62
CA ARG A 59 62.33 -64.70 -35.69
C ARG A 59 61.66 -65.25 -34.43
N MET A 60 60.58 -64.62 -33.94
CA MET A 60 60.05 -64.94 -32.61
C MET A 60 58.93 -66.00 -32.60
N ALA A 61 58.21 -66.17 -33.70
CA ALA A 61 57.20 -67.22 -33.81
C ALA A 61 57.79 -68.63 -34.01
N LYS A 62 59.10 -68.74 -34.27
CA LYS A 62 59.80 -70.02 -34.42
C LYS A 62 60.05 -70.75 -33.08
N GLU A 63 59.74 -70.12 -31.94
CA GLU A 63 60.08 -70.60 -30.59
C GLU A 63 58.89 -71.15 -29.77
N GLY A 64 57.68 -71.25 -30.34
CA GLY A 64 56.68 -72.26 -29.94
C GLY A 64 56.04 -72.19 -28.55
N ASN A 65 55.61 -71.03 -28.04
CA ASN A 65 55.04 -70.89 -26.68
C ASN A 65 53.71 -70.12 -26.60
N ILE A 66 52.59 -70.63 -27.15
CA ILE A 66 51.25 -70.05 -26.89
C ILE A 66 50.21 -71.15 -26.59
N ASN A 67 49.69 -71.14 -25.36
CA ASN A 67 48.65 -72.05 -24.83
C ASN A 67 47.38 -71.24 -24.49
N LEU A 68 46.32 -71.40 -25.31
CA LEU A 68 45.08 -70.60 -25.26
C LEU A 68 43.95 -71.21 -24.40
N ALA A 69 44.14 -72.36 -23.76
CA ALA A 69 43.08 -73.01 -22.96
C ALA A 69 42.91 -72.40 -21.55
N LYS A 70 43.89 -71.62 -21.06
CA LYS A 70 43.84 -70.98 -19.73
C LYS A 70 43.28 -69.55 -19.72
N ALA A 71 42.96 -68.98 -20.87
CA ALA A 71 42.58 -67.57 -21.01
C ALA A 71 41.09 -67.27 -20.71
N GLY A 72 40.33 -68.19 -20.08
CA GLY A 72 38.90 -67.99 -19.78
C GLY A 72 38.43 -68.33 -18.35
N GLN A 73 39.32 -68.67 -17.42
CA GLN A 73 38.92 -69.01 -16.04
C GLN A 73 39.46 -67.98 -15.05
N LEU A 74 38.58 -67.38 -14.23
CA LEU A 74 39.03 -66.57 -13.09
C LEU A 74 39.78 -67.46 -12.08
N PRO A 75 40.80 -66.92 -11.38
CA PRO A 75 41.27 -67.55 -10.15
C PRO A 75 40.10 -67.62 -9.15
N LYS A 76 39.78 -68.82 -8.62
CA LYS A 76 38.75 -69.06 -7.58
C LYS A 76 38.83 -68.12 -6.36
N VAL A 77 40.00 -67.51 -6.14
CA VAL A 77 40.27 -66.59 -5.01
C VAL A 77 39.57 -65.24 -5.18
N ILE A 78 39.20 -64.84 -6.41
CA ILE A 78 38.53 -63.55 -6.67
C ILE A 78 37.07 -63.56 -6.21
N GLU A 79 36.37 -64.70 -6.37
CA GLU A 79 34.94 -64.85 -6.01
C GLU A 79 34.67 -64.87 -4.50
N THR A 80 35.70 -65.01 -3.66
CA THR A 80 35.53 -65.32 -2.21
C THR A 80 35.89 -64.18 -1.26
N ALA A 81 36.27 -63.00 -1.75
CA ALA A 81 36.53 -61.83 -0.91
C ALA A 81 35.27 -60.95 -0.80
N SER A 82 34.67 -60.85 0.39
CA SER A 82 33.37 -60.19 0.63
C SER A 82 33.48 -58.74 1.13
N GLY A 83 32.62 -57.87 0.58
CA GLY A 83 32.40 -56.43 0.88
C GLY A 83 31.57 -55.81 -0.26
N ASP A 84 30.79 -54.73 -0.04
CA ASP A 84 29.83 -54.20 -1.02
C ASP A 84 30.52 -53.75 -2.34
N MET A 85 30.49 -54.68 -3.30
CA MET A 85 31.25 -54.66 -4.55
C MET A 85 30.39 -55.06 -5.73
N ALA A 86 29.06 -55.09 -5.58
CA ALA A 86 28.14 -55.59 -6.60
C ALA A 86 28.32 -54.87 -7.95
N GLU A 87 28.58 -53.56 -7.94
CA GLU A 87 28.82 -52.77 -9.15
C GLU A 87 30.17 -53.11 -9.81
N VAL A 88 31.23 -53.32 -9.02
CA VAL A 88 32.58 -53.61 -9.51
C VAL A 88 32.69 -55.06 -9.97
N GLU A 89 32.06 -56.00 -9.28
CA GLU A 89 31.92 -57.39 -9.70
C GLU A 89 31.08 -57.49 -10.98
N ALA A 90 29.99 -56.72 -11.09
CA ALA A 90 29.24 -56.63 -12.34
C ALA A 90 30.06 -56.01 -13.48
N GLN A 91 30.96 -55.06 -13.21
CA GLN A 91 31.85 -54.49 -14.22
C GLN A 91 32.94 -55.47 -14.65
N LEU A 92 33.58 -56.18 -13.71
CA LEU A 92 34.55 -57.24 -13.99
C LEU A 92 33.92 -58.40 -14.76
N ALA A 93 32.73 -58.85 -14.37
CA ALA A 93 31.97 -59.88 -15.08
C ALA A 93 31.59 -59.45 -16.50
N ARG A 94 31.16 -58.19 -16.70
CA ARG A 94 30.87 -57.63 -18.03
C ARG A 94 32.12 -57.50 -18.91
N LEU A 95 33.25 -57.08 -18.33
CA LEU A 95 34.54 -57.00 -19.04
C LEU A 95 35.02 -58.40 -19.45
N GLN A 96 34.83 -59.39 -18.59
CA GLN A 96 35.19 -60.78 -18.86
C GLN A 96 34.30 -61.45 -19.91
N GLU A 97 32.98 -61.26 -19.83
CA GLU A 97 32.03 -61.77 -20.83
C GLU A 97 32.35 -61.18 -22.21
N LYS A 98 32.63 -59.87 -22.28
CA LYS A 98 33.02 -59.20 -23.53
C LYS A 98 34.37 -59.68 -24.04
N PHE A 99 35.38 -59.83 -23.18
CA PHE A 99 36.70 -60.33 -23.59
C PHE A 99 36.63 -61.78 -24.10
N THR A 100 35.85 -62.64 -23.44
CA THR A 100 35.64 -64.04 -23.83
C THR A 100 34.91 -64.14 -25.18
N LYS A 101 33.89 -63.29 -25.37
CA LYS A 101 33.15 -63.19 -26.63
C LYS A 101 34.03 -62.71 -27.79
N THR A 102 34.78 -61.63 -27.61
CA THR A 102 35.70 -61.10 -28.62
C THR A 102 36.86 -62.07 -28.92
N SER A 103 37.31 -62.85 -27.94
CA SER A 103 38.32 -63.89 -28.14
C SER A 103 37.81 -65.12 -28.88
N SER A 104 36.54 -65.47 -28.71
CA SER A 104 35.87 -66.49 -29.51
C SER A 104 35.69 -66.04 -30.96
N GLU A 105 35.24 -64.80 -31.17
CA GLU A 105 34.95 -64.23 -32.50
C GLU A 105 36.23 -64.07 -33.35
N ILE A 106 37.37 -63.73 -32.74
CA ILE A 106 38.66 -63.60 -33.45
C ILE A 106 39.31 -64.97 -33.76
N ARG A 107 39.09 -65.97 -32.90
CA ARG A 107 39.56 -67.35 -33.13
C ARG A 107 38.94 -67.96 -34.39
N ASP A 108 37.68 -67.63 -34.66
CA ASP A 108 36.96 -68.12 -35.83
C ASP A 108 37.37 -67.40 -37.13
N ILE A 109 37.95 -66.19 -37.03
CA ILE A 109 38.43 -65.39 -38.16
C ILE A 109 39.83 -65.83 -38.64
N VAL A 110 40.69 -66.37 -37.75
CA VAL A 110 42.10 -66.69 -38.03
C VAL A 110 42.32 -68.02 -38.80
N SER A 111 41.26 -68.61 -39.35
CA SER A 111 41.29 -69.96 -39.94
C SER A 111 41.18 -70.00 -41.47
N SER A 112 41.33 -68.87 -42.20
CA SER A 112 41.20 -68.89 -43.67
C SER A 112 42.02 -67.81 -44.40
N GLU A 113 43.09 -68.28 -45.03
CA GLU A 113 43.74 -67.84 -46.28
C GLU A 113 43.37 -66.44 -46.84
N ASP A 114 44.18 -65.42 -46.51
CA ASP A 114 45.12 -64.78 -47.46
C ASP A 114 45.70 -63.46 -46.87
N ALA A 115 46.71 -63.67 -46.03
CA ALA A 115 47.83 -62.82 -45.59
C ALA A 115 47.74 -61.28 -45.66
N THR A 116 47.49 -60.69 -44.48
CA THR A 116 48.38 -59.72 -43.78
C THR A 116 48.12 -59.80 -42.26
N GLU A 117 47.97 -61.04 -41.79
CA GLU A 117 47.23 -61.44 -40.58
C GLU A 117 48.13 -61.64 -39.35
N GLN A 118 49.44 -61.81 -39.57
CA GLN A 118 50.35 -62.32 -38.54
C GLN A 118 50.87 -61.25 -37.57
N GLU A 119 50.83 -59.96 -37.94
CA GLU A 119 51.15 -58.84 -37.03
C GLU A 119 50.02 -58.58 -36.04
N LEU A 120 48.79 -58.77 -36.48
CA LEU A 120 47.59 -58.49 -35.70
C LEU A 120 47.28 -59.64 -34.72
N VAL A 121 47.51 -60.89 -35.11
CA VAL A 121 47.44 -62.05 -34.20
C VAL A 121 48.48 -61.94 -33.08
N ASN A 122 49.69 -61.44 -33.35
CA ASN A 122 50.71 -61.25 -32.32
C ASN A 122 50.43 -60.06 -31.38
N ALA A 123 49.89 -58.95 -31.91
CA ALA A 123 49.42 -57.84 -31.08
C ALA A 123 48.28 -58.28 -30.16
N TYR A 124 47.38 -59.14 -30.67
CA TYR A 124 46.26 -59.70 -29.95
C TYR A 124 46.69 -60.66 -28.81
N LEU A 125 47.63 -61.57 -29.07
CA LEU A 125 48.15 -62.52 -28.08
C LEU A 125 48.95 -61.84 -26.96
N LYS A 126 49.67 -60.76 -27.27
CA LYS A 126 50.38 -59.94 -26.27
C LYS A 126 49.42 -59.19 -25.34
N LEU A 127 48.26 -58.79 -25.85
CA LEU A 127 47.24 -58.07 -25.10
C LEU A 127 46.47 -58.96 -24.12
N GLY A 128 46.25 -60.23 -24.50
CA GLY A 128 45.70 -61.24 -23.59
C GLY A 128 46.62 -61.53 -22.40
N SER A 129 47.94 -61.59 -22.61
CA SER A 129 48.91 -61.75 -21.51
C SER A 129 48.90 -60.56 -20.55
N SER A 130 48.90 -59.33 -21.06
CA SER A 130 48.87 -58.11 -20.25
C SER A 130 47.58 -57.93 -19.45
N PHE A 131 46.43 -58.36 -20.00
CA PHE A 131 45.16 -58.35 -19.28
C PHE A 131 45.20 -59.29 -18.07
N TYR A 132 45.76 -60.50 -18.22
CA TYR A 132 45.88 -61.46 -17.13
C TYR A 132 46.89 -61.05 -16.05
N GLU A 133 48.03 -60.47 -16.43
CA GLU A 133 48.99 -59.90 -15.48
C GLU A 133 48.39 -58.73 -14.68
N ALA A 134 47.61 -57.87 -15.34
CA ALA A 134 46.90 -56.77 -14.67
C ALA A 134 45.80 -57.29 -13.71
N LEU A 135 45.10 -58.36 -14.09
CA LEU A 135 44.09 -59.01 -13.24
C LEU A 135 44.71 -59.67 -12.00
N ALA A 136 45.92 -60.25 -12.13
CA ALA A 136 46.65 -60.85 -11.01
C ALA A 136 47.09 -59.81 -9.95
N GLY A 137 47.31 -58.55 -10.35
CA GLY A 137 47.67 -57.44 -9.46
C GLY A 137 46.49 -56.79 -8.71
N PHE A 138 45.25 -57.15 -9.04
CA PHE A 138 44.02 -56.54 -8.50
C PHE A 138 43.64 -57.06 -7.09
N VAL A 139 43.81 -58.37 -6.88
CA VAL A 139 43.40 -59.07 -5.64
C VAL A 139 44.19 -58.60 -4.39
N PRO A 140 45.53 -58.46 -4.44
CA PRO A 140 46.30 -58.00 -3.29
C PRO A 140 45.96 -56.56 -2.87
N THR A 141 45.70 -55.67 -3.83
CA THR A 141 45.36 -54.25 -3.55
C THR A 141 44.01 -54.11 -2.87
N ARG A 142 43.00 -54.91 -3.27
CA ARG A 142 41.69 -54.94 -2.59
C ARG A 142 41.83 -55.41 -1.15
N LYS A 143 42.58 -56.49 -0.92
CA LYS A 143 42.83 -57.02 0.42
C LYS A 143 43.53 -55.98 1.31
N HIS A 144 44.40 -55.16 0.73
CA HIS A 144 45.04 -54.06 1.45
C HIS A 144 44.09 -52.90 1.78
N MET A 145 43.10 -52.61 0.94
CA MET A 145 42.09 -51.58 1.24
C MET A 145 41.18 -51.97 2.43
N LEU A 146 40.82 -53.25 2.53
CA LEU A 146 39.98 -53.79 3.61
C LEU A 146 40.65 -53.78 4.99
N ILE A 147 41.95 -53.46 5.07
CA ILE A 147 42.66 -53.27 6.35
C ILE A 147 42.19 -51.98 7.04
N TYR A 148 41.75 -50.97 6.26
CA TYR A 148 41.30 -49.67 6.76
C TYR A 148 39.77 -49.56 6.83
N THR A 149 39.09 -50.70 6.78
CA THR A 149 37.65 -50.82 7.03
C THR A 149 37.42 -51.62 8.31
N THR A 150 36.23 -51.50 8.87
CA THR A 150 35.82 -52.16 10.10
C THR A 150 34.36 -52.56 10.02
N GLU A 151 33.97 -53.60 10.73
CA GLU A 151 32.56 -53.97 10.81
C GLU A 151 31.85 -53.05 11.80
N TYR A 152 30.79 -52.41 11.34
CA TYR A 152 30.03 -51.47 12.15
C TYR A 152 28.58 -51.39 11.72
N LYS A 153 27.65 -51.62 12.66
CA LYS A 153 26.19 -51.65 12.45
C LYS A 153 25.75 -52.61 11.33
N GLY A 154 26.34 -53.81 11.30
CA GLY A 154 25.95 -54.89 10.38
C GLY A 154 26.53 -54.78 8.96
N GLY A 155 27.55 -53.95 8.76
CA GLY A 155 28.25 -53.84 7.48
C GLY A 155 29.70 -53.37 7.60
N GLN A 156 30.50 -53.62 6.57
CA GLN A 156 31.87 -53.12 6.45
C GLN A 156 31.84 -51.62 6.10
N ARG A 157 32.45 -50.79 6.95
CA ARG A 157 32.52 -49.33 6.76
C ARG A 157 33.97 -48.83 6.85
N PRO A 158 34.31 -47.70 6.20
CA PRO A 158 35.62 -47.08 6.38
C PRO A 158 35.87 -46.76 7.85
N LEU A 159 37.02 -47.21 8.35
CA LEU A 159 37.43 -46.97 9.73
C LEU A 159 37.43 -45.47 10.13
N PRO A 160 37.84 -44.53 9.26
CA PRO A 160 37.78 -43.09 9.56
C PRO A 160 36.37 -42.58 9.89
N ASP A 161 35.36 -43.07 9.17
CA ASP A 161 33.98 -42.66 9.37
C ASP A 161 33.45 -43.15 10.71
N VAL A 162 33.76 -44.41 11.04
CA VAL A 162 33.37 -45.01 12.33
C VAL A 162 34.07 -44.29 13.48
N LEU A 163 35.36 -43.96 13.31
CA LEU A 163 36.12 -43.19 14.29
C LEU A 163 35.55 -41.79 14.52
N ALA A 164 35.18 -41.08 13.45
CA ALA A 164 34.51 -39.78 13.56
C ALA A 164 33.17 -39.89 14.32
N GLU A 165 32.36 -40.91 14.02
CA GLU A 165 31.10 -41.15 14.75
C GLU A 165 31.34 -41.40 16.25
N ARG A 166 32.41 -42.13 16.60
CA ARG A 166 32.76 -42.44 17.99
C ARG A 166 33.36 -41.26 18.75
N GLU A 167 34.19 -40.44 18.11
CA GLU A 167 34.73 -39.21 18.67
C GLU A 167 33.59 -38.23 19.03
N ILE A 168 32.62 -38.04 18.11
CA ILE A 168 31.43 -37.22 18.35
C ILE A 168 30.62 -37.74 19.55
N GLY A 169 30.55 -39.07 19.72
CA GLY A 169 29.91 -39.71 20.88
C GLY A 169 30.52 -39.26 22.21
N HIS A 170 31.85 -39.25 22.32
CA HIS A 170 32.55 -38.83 23.54
C HIS A 170 32.43 -37.34 23.82
N ILE A 171 32.48 -36.49 22.79
CA ILE A 171 32.25 -35.05 22.94
C ILE A 171 30.84 -34.78 23.49
N LYS A 172 29.83 -35.51 22.99
CA LYS A 172 28.47 -35.42 23.52
C LYS A 172 28.38 -35.91 24.96
N PHE A 173 29.06 -37.00 25.30
CA PHE A 173 29.08 -37.54 26.65
C PHE A 173 29.69 -36.55 27.65
N VAL A 174 30.88 -36.00 27.39
CA VAL A 174 31.50 -35.01 28.32
C VAL A 174 30.67 -33.74 28.43
N ARG A 175 30.00 -33.30 27.34
CA ARG A 175 29.03 -32.19 27.41
C ARG A 175 27.85 -32.51 28.34
N SER A 176 27.34 -33.74 28.32
CA SER A 176 26.28 -34.14 29.26
C SER A 176 26.74 -34.12 30.71
N LEU A 177 28.02 -34.36 31.01
CA LEU A 177 28.56 -34.20 32.36
C LEU A 177 28.40 -32.76 32.86
N GLY A 178 28.74 -31.77 32.03
CA GLY A 178 28.53 -30.36 32.36
C GLY A 178 27.06 -30.00 32.56
N GLN A 179 26.16 -30.54 31.73
CA GLN A 179 24.73 -30.33 31.88
C GLN A 179 24.18 -30.92 33.19
N SER A 180 24.68 -32.09 33.60
CA SER A 180 24.28 -32.71 34.86
C SER A 180 24.76 -31.92 36.08
N ILE A 181 25.96 -31.32 36.04
CA ILE A 181 26.42 -30.40 37.10
C ILE A 181 25.51 -29.15 37.15
N GLU A 182 25.20 -28.55 36.00
CA GLU A 182 24.35 -27.34 35.91
C GLU A 182 22.92 -27.60 36.42
N LYS A 183 22.32 -28.73 36.01
CA LYS A 183 20.97 -29.14 36.42
C LYS A 183 20.92 -29.75 37.82
N LYS A 184 22.08 -30.07 38.41
CA LYS A 184 22.22 -30.76 39.71
C LYS A 184 21.55 -32.14 39.70
N GLU A 185 21.59 -32.82 38.55
CA GLU A 185 21.01 -34.15 38.35
C GLU A 185 22.13 -35.20 38.25
N ARG A 186 21.89 -36.38 38.81
CA ARG A 186 22.81 -37.53 38.72
C ARG A 186 22.91 -38.03 37.28
N LEU A 187 24.05 -38.62 36.92
CA LEU A 187 24.30 -39.12 35.57
C LEU A 187 23.44 -40.35 35.26
N THR A 188 22.87 -40.41 34.06
CA THR A 188 22.09 -41.55 33.57
C THR A 188 22.91 -42.34 32.53
N GLY A 189 23.77 -43.24 33.01
CA GLY A 189 24.54 -44.17 32.18
C GLY A 189 25.85 -43.61 31.61
N GLY A 190 26.58 -44.46 30.88
CA GLY A 190 27.87 -44.09 30.24
C GLY A 190 29.07 -43.98 31.19
N MET A 191 28.91 -44.32 32.47
CA MET A 191 30.01 -44.30 33.45
C MET A 191 30.91 -45.54 33.39
N ASP A 192 30.38 -46.69 32.93
CA ASP A 192 31.21 -47.89 32.78
C ASP A 192 31.95 -47.86 31.44
N TYR A 193 33.28 -47.93 31.53
CA TYR A 193 34.17 -48.02 30.40
C TYR A 193 33.96 -49.32 29.60
N ASN A 194 33.67 -50.45 30.27
CA ASN A 194 33.51 -51.73 29.59
C ASN A 194 32.18 -51.83 28.82
N GLU A 195 31.21 -50.99 29.17
CA GLU A 195 29.94 -50.88 28.46
C GLU A 195 29.98 -49.76 27.40
N CYS A 196 31.12 -49.07 27.26
CA CYS A 196 31.26 -48.00 26.30
C CYS A 196 31.14 -48.56 24.87
N PRO A 197 30.24 -48.01 24.03
CA PRO A 197 30.08 -48.50 22.67
C PRO A 197 31.37 -48.44 21.83
N PHE A 198 32.29 -47.52 22.14
CA PHE A 198 33.58 -47.47 21.46
C PHE A 198 34.49 -48.62 21.89
N TYR A 199 34.59 -48.91 23.18
CA TYR A 199 35.38 -50.04 23.70
C TYR A 199 34.85 -51.37 23.17
N LEU A 200 33.54 -51.60 23.25
CA LEU A 200 32.90 -52.82 22.76
C LEU A 200 33.15 -53.03 21.26
N TRP A 201 32.98 -51.97 20.46
CA TRP A 201 33.22 -52.07 19.02
C TRP A 201 34.69 -52.30 18.68
N TYR A 202 35.62 -51.58 19.31
CA TYR A 202 37.04 -51.71 19.01
C TYR A 202 37.58 -53.10 19.40
N THR A 203 37.11 -53.66 20.50
CA THR A 203 37.51 -55.00 20.95
C THR A 203 36.91 -56.12 20.09
N GLU A 204 35.67 -55.95 19.62
CA GLU A 204 35.02 -56.91 18.71
C GLU A 204 35.60 -56.86 17.28
N SER A 205 36.13 -55.72 16.86
CA SER A 205 36.60 -55.49 15.48
C SER A 205 37.90 -54.67 15.44
N PRO A 206 39.01 -55.21 15.97
CA PRO A 206 40.29 -54.49 16.00
C PRO A 206 40.81 -54.23 14.58
N SER A 207 41.50 -53.10 14.40
CA SER A 207 42.15 -52.80 13.13
C SER A 207 43.24 -53.84 12.83
N GLN A 208 43.42 -54.13 11.54
CA GLN A 208 44.52 -55.00 11.08
C GLN A 208 45.78 -54.20 10.72
N ASP A 209 45.73 -52.86 10.77
CA ASP A 209 46.91 -52.02 10.51
C ASP A 209 47.71 -51.84 11.81
N PRO A 210 49.00 -52.26 11.84
CA PRO A 210 49.83 -52.19 13.04
C PRO A 210 49.96 -50.77 13.61
N ASP A 211 50.07 -49.75 12.75
CA ASP A 211 50.25 -48.36 13.17
C ASP A 211 48.98 -47.81 13.82
N ILE A 212 47.80 -48.25 13.35
CA ILE A 212 46.51 -47.89 13.94
C ILE A 212 46.32 -48.60 15.28
N VAL A 213 46.67 -49.89 15.37
CA VAL A 213 46.59 -50.66 16.61
C VAL A 213 47.45 -50.02 17.70
N GLU A 214 48.69 -49.64 17.38
CA GLU A 214 49.61 -48.97 18.31
C GLU A 214 49.02 -47.67 18.88
N ILE A 215 48.39 -46.84 18.05
CA ILE A 215 47.77 -45.59 18.54
C ILE A 215 46.53 -45.88 19.40
N PHE A 216 45.76 -46.93 19.12
CA PHE A 216 44.64 -47.30 19.99
C PHE A 216 45.10 -47.81 21.36
N GLU A 217 46.25 -48.49 21.45
CA GLU A 217 46.88 -48.84 22.73
C GLU A 217 47.26 -47.60 23.56
N GLU A 218 47.58 -46.47 22.91
CA GLU A 218 47.79 -45.17 23.59
C GLU A 218 46.48 -44.45 23.96
N ILE A 219 45.42 -44.60 23.15
CA ILE A 219 44.10 -44.01 23.39
C ILE A 219 43.43 -44.62 24.62
N ASP A 220 43.61 -45.93 24.82
CA ASP A 220 42.82 -46.70 25.77
C ASP A 220 42.97 -46.24 27.25
N PRO A 221 44.19 -45.99 27.77
CA PRO A 221 44.36 -45.44 29.12
C PRO A 221 43.71 -44.07 29.31
N LEU A 222 43.78 -43.19 28.29
CA LEU A 222 43.15 -41.87 28.32
C LEU A 222 41.62 -41.98 28.27
N HIS A 223 41.10 -42.91 27.47
CA HIS A 223 39.68 -43.20 27.38
C HIS A 223 39.12 -43.76 28.70
N GLN A 224 39.80 -44.71 29.34
CA GLN A 224 39.42 -45.22 30.66
C GLN A 224 39.44 -44.11 31.72
N LYS A 225 40.42 -43.21 31.66
CA LYS A 225 40.52 -42.05 32.55
C LYS A 225 39.31 -41.11 32.43
N LEU A 226 38.77 -40.90 31.22
CA LEU A 226 37.54 -40.10 31.04
C LEU A 226 36.31 -40.69 31.73
N HIS A 227 36.14 -42.01 31.67
CA HIS A 227 35.04 -42.67 32.37
C HIS A 227 35.21 -42.61 33.90
N ASN A 228 36.45 -42.62 34.40
CA ASN A 228 36.70 -42.40 35.83
C ASN A 228 36.34 -40.97 36.26
N TYR A 229 36.65 -39.95 35.45
CA TYR A 229 36.17 -38.58 35.74
C TYR A 229 34.65 -38.50 35.81
N ALA A 230 33.92 -39.21 34.94
CA ALA A 230 32.46 -39.24 34.99
C ALA A 230 31.94 -39.84 36.32
N LYS A 231 32.56 -40.93 36.81
CA LYS A 231 32.23 -41.53 38.12
C LYS A 231 32.52 -40.57 39.28
N GLU A 232 33.67 -39.89 39.25
CA GLU A 232 34.05 -38.92 40.29
C GLU A 232 33.12 -37.69 40.30
N ILE A 233 32.74 -37.19 39.11
CA ILE A 233 31.78 -36.10 38.96
C ILE A 233 30.41 -36.50 39.50
N ASP A 234 29.90 -37.69 39.17
CA ASP A 234 28.61 -38.17 39.68
C ASP A 234 28.60 -38.34 41.21
N ALA A 235 29.70 -38.83 41.78
CA ALA A 235 29.86 -38.91 43.23
C ALA A 235 29.81 -37.52 43.88
N LYS A 236 30.50 -36.53 43.31
CA LYS A 236 30.50 -35.13 43.79
C LYS A 236 29.13 -34.46 43.69
N ILE A 237 28.39 -34.70 42.61
CA ILE A 237 27.00 -34.24 42.46
C ILE A 237 26.12 -34.88 43.55
N GLY A 238 26.31 -36.17 43.84
CA GLY A 238 25.61 -36.89 44.91
C GLY A 238 25.88 -36.35 46.31
N GLU A 239 27.09 -35.85 46.55
CA GLU A 239 27.50 -35.19 47.80
C GLU A 239 27.05 -33.71 47.88
N GLY A 240 26.55 -33.13 46.78
CA GLY A 240 26.20 -31.72 46.66
C GLY A 240 27.39 -30.77 46.43
N ASP A 241 28.59 -31.30 46.16
CA ASP A 241 29.82 -30.55 45.89
C ASP A 241 29.98 -30.22 44.40
N TYR A 242 29.18 -29.25 43.93
CA TYR A 242 29.17 -28.86 42.51
C TYR A 242 30.44 -28.14 42.07
N THR A 243 31.09 -27.39 42.95
CA THR A 243 32.36 -26.70 42.64
C THR A 243 33.52 -27.70 42.52
N GLY A 244 33.53 -28.76 43.34
CA GLY A 244 34.45 -29.89 43.18
C GLY A 244 34.21 -30.62 41.87
N ALA A 245 32.95 -30.90 41.52
CA ALA A 245 32.57 -31.52 40.25
C ALA A 245 33.04 -30.70 39.03
N GLU A 246 32.88 -29.37 39.07
CA GLU A 246 33.28 -28.48 37.98
C GLU A 246 34.81 -28.46 37.78
N LYS A 247 35.61 -28.51 38.85
CA LYS A 247 37.08 -28.64 38.74
C LYS A 247 37.52 -29.94 38.08
N ILE A 248 36.84 -31.04 38.38
CA ILE A 248 37.10 -32.34 37.74
C ILE A 248 36.69 -32.27 36.26
N LEU A 249 35.56 -31.64 35.95
CA LEU A 249 35.12 -31.43 34.56
C LEU A 249 36.12 -30.63 33.72
N VAL A 250 36.80 -29.63 34.29
CA VAL A 250 37.89 -28.92 33.59
C VAL A 250 39.04 -29.87 33.23
N SER A 251 39.42 -30.76 34.15
CA SER A 251 40.46 -31.77 33.89
C SER A 251 39.99 -32.80 32.85
N ALA A 252 38.73 -33.22 32.92
CA ALA A 252 38.11 -34.11 31.94
C ALA A 252 38.08 -33.49 30.53
N ASN A 253 37.75 -32.20 30.41
CA ASN A 253 37.78 -31.50 29.13
C ASN A 253 39.20 -31.38 28.55
N LYS A 254 40.22 -31.19 29.40
CA LYS A 254 41.62 -31.17 28.95
C LYS A 254 42.04 -32.52 28.38
N ASP A 255 41.78 -33.60 29.10
CA ASP A 255 42.13 -34.96 28.66
C ASP A 255 41.26 -35.40 27.47
N LEU A 256 40.01 -34.93 27.36
CA LEU A 256 39.16 -35.14 26.18
C LEU A 256 39.73 -34.45 24.94
N ASN A 257 40.26 -33.24 25.08
CA ASN A 257 40.91 -32.55 23.96
C ASN A 257 42.17 -33.31 23.51
N GLN A 258 42.96 -33.84 24.45
CA GLN A 258 44.10 -34.70 24.12
C GLN A 258 43.64 -35.99 23.43
N LEU A 259 42.58 -36.63 23.91
CA LEU A 259 41.97 -37.80 23.28
C LEU A 259 41.48 -37.48 21.87
N GLY A 260 40.84 -36.34 21.66
CA GLY A 260 40.40 -35.87 20.34
C GLY A 260 41.57 -35.68 19.35
N LEU A 261 42.75 -35.25 19.82
CA LEU A 261 43.94 -35.18 18.96
C LEU A 261 44.38 -36.58 18.49
N TYR A 262 44.34 -37.58 19.39
CA TYR A 262 44.62 -38.97 19.01
C TYR A 262 43.58 -39.53 18.04
N PHE A 263 42.28 -39.35 18.32
CA PHE A 263 41.21 -39.78 17.40
C PHE A 263 41.33 -39.11 16.03
N SER A 264 41.61 -37.81 16.00
CA SER A 264 41.84 -37.09 14.74
C SER A 264 43.08 -37.60 14.01
N GLY A 265 44.17 -37.90 14.74
CA GLY A 265 45.38 -38.50 14.20
C GLY A 265 45.13 -39.88 13.57
N VAL A 266 44.50 -40.79 14.30
CA VAL A 266 44.13 -42.13 13.78
C VAL A 266 43.16 -42.02 12.62
N ARG A 267 42.16 -41.14 12.71
CA ARG A 267 41.20 -40.92 11.62
C ARG A 267 41.90 -40.42 10.36
N ASN A 268 42.80 -39.45 10.49
CA ASN A 268 43.54 -38.92 9.34
C ASN A 268 44.49 -39.97 8.76
N LEU A 269 45.19 -40.72 9.60
CA LEU A 269 46.06 -41.81 9.16
C LEU A 269 45.27 -42.91 8.44
N ALA A 270 44.14 -43.32 9.03
CA ALA A 270 43.24 -44.30 8.44
C ALA A 270 42.63 -43.76 7.12
N GLN A 271 42.30 -42.46 7.05
CA GLN A 271 41.76 -41.84 5.85
C GLN A 271 42.80 -41.76 4.75
N GLU A 272 44.00 -41.27 5.06
CA GLU A 272 45.11 -41.17 4.10
C GLU A 272 45.46 -42.55 3.54
N LYS A 273 45.61 -43.56 4.40
CA LYS A 273 45.92 -44.92 3.98
C LYS A 273 44.77 -45.58 3.22
N TYR A 274 43.51 -45.36 3.64
CA TYR A 274 42.32 -45.84 2.91
C TYR A 274 42.22 -45.19 1.53
N GLU A 275 42.38 -43.87 1.42
CA GLU A 275 42.35 -43.13 0.15
C GLU A 275 43.52 -43.52 -0.75
N ALA A 276 44.73 -43.74 -0.21
CA ALA A 276 45.87 -44.22 -0.98
C ALA A 276 45.63 -45.63 -1.54
N ALA A 277 45.09 -46.54 -0.74
CA ALA A 277 44.70 -47.88 -1.18
C ALA A 277 43.55 -47.84 -2.19
N GLN A 278 42.56 -46.97 -1.96
CA GLN A 278 41.41 -46.74 -2.84
C GLN A 278 41.82 -46.15 -4.19
N LYS A 279 42.70 -45.14 -4.19
CA LYS A 279 43.25 -44.53 -5.40
C LYS A 279 44.07 -45.54 -6.21
N LYS A 280 44.88 -46.37 -5.55
CA LYS A 280 45.62 -47.45 -6.21
C LYS A 280 44.66 -48.49 -6.80
N PHE A 281 43.60 -48.82 -6.09
CA PHE A 281 42.58 -49.79 -6.52
C PHE A 281 41.78 -49.31 -7.73
N TYR A 282 41.26 -48.09 -7.71
CA TYR A 282 40.55 -47.52 -8.86
C TYR A 282 41.49 -47.16 -10.02
N GLY A 283 42.75 -46.81 -9.75
CA GLY A 283 43.79 -46.67 -10.78
C GLY A 283 44.02 -47.97 -11.54
N GLN A 284 44.16 -49.09 -10.83
CA GLN A 284 44.27 -50.41 -11.45
C GLN A 284 43.01 -50.82 -12.24
N LEU A 285 41.82 -50.39 -11.79
CA LEU A 285 40.56 -50.62 -12.52
C LEU A 285 40.50 -49.80 -13.83
N ALA A 286 40.97 -48.55 -13.81
CA ALA A 286 41.07 -47.70 -14.99
C ALA A 286 42.14 -48.17 -15.97
N ASP A 287 43.25 -48.72 -15.48
CA ASP A 287 44.27 -49.37 -16.32
C ASP A 287 43.69 -50.62 -17.00
N LEU A 288 42.84 -51.40 -16.32
CA LEU A 288 42.15 -52.56 -16.90
C LEU A 288 41.17 -52.15 -18.02
N ASP A 289 40.41 -51.06 -17.81
CA ASP A 289 39.49 -50.51 -18.80
C ASP A 289 40.25 -49.92 -20.01
N THR A 290 41.43 -49.34 -19.77
CA THR A 290 42.32 -48.85 -20.83
C THR A 290 42.92 -50.00 -21.65
N ILE A 291 43.33 -51.10 -21.01
CA ILE A 291 43.80 -52.32 -21.69
C ILE A 291 42.66 -52.96 -22.49
N TYR A 292 41.43 -52.97 -21.96
CA TYR A 292 40.24 -53.45 -22.65
C TYR A 292 39.88 -52.57 -23.86
N GLU A 293 39.88 -51.23 -23.72
CA GLU A 293 39.68 -50.31 -24.85
C GLU A 293 40.73 -50.50 -25.95
N GLN A 294 42.00 -50.71 -25.57
CA GLN A 294 43.06 -51.01 -26.52
C GLN A 294 42.85 -52.37 -27.20
N THR A 295 42.22 -53.34 -26.53
CA THR A 295 41.87 -54.65 -27.09
C THR A 295 40.75 -54.57 -28.11
N VAL A 296 39.72 -53.79 -27.82
CA VAL A 296 38.61 -53.55 -28.75
C VAL A 296 39.07 -52.70 -29.94
N LYS A 297 39.95 -51.72 -29.72
CA LYS A 297 40.56 -50.91 -30.80
C LYS A 297 41.49 -51.74 -31.69
N ALA A 298 42.27 -52.66 -31.12
CA ALA A 298 43.13 -53.57 -31.89
C ALA A 298 42.33 -54.61 -32.70
N ALA A 299 41.24 -55.15 -32.14
CA ALA A 299 40.30 -56.04 -32.83
C ALA A 299 39.55 -55.34 -33.97
N ALA A 300 39.07 -54.11 -33.75
CA ALA A 300 38.41 -53.31 -34.77
C ALA A 300 39.37 -52.83 -35.87
N ALA A 301 40.65 -52.58 -35.54
CA ALA A 301 41.69 -52.27 -36.53
C ALA A 301 42.04 -53.50 -37.39
N LEU A 302 42.03 -54.71 -36.82
CA LEU A 302 42.19 -55.99 -37.53
C LEU A 302 41.02 -56.24 -38.51
N GLU A 303 39.79 -56.01 -38.08
CA GLU A 303 38.58 -56.12 -38.92
C GLU A 303 38.55 -55.10 -40.07
N THR A 304 39.02 -53.87 -39.80
CA THR A 304 39.07 -52.78 -40.79
C THR A 304 40.18 -52.99 -41.82
N TYR A 305 41.32 -53.53 -41.41
CA TYR A 305 42.48 -53.79 -42.28
C TYR A 305 42.27 -55.00 -43.22
N LEU A 306 41.52 -56.03 -42.75
CA LEU A 306 41.10 -57.17 -43.58
C LEU A 306 40.05 -56.78 -44.65
N GLN A 307 39.26 -55.73 -44.44
CA GLN A 307 38.22 -55.30 -45.39
C GLN A 307 38.68 -54.31 -46.46
N ASP A 308 39.76 -53.54 -46.24
CA ASP A 308 40.14 -52.44 -47.14
C ASP A 308 41.24 -52.78 -48.18
N THR A 309 41.87 -53.96 -48.10
CA THR A 309 42.89 -54.37 -49.09
C THR A 309 42.30 -55.09 -50.31
N VAL A 310 41.01 -55.50 -50.29
CA VAL A 310 40.39 -56.29 -51.37
C VAL A 310 39.18 -55.57 -51.97
N MET A 311 39.36 -54.44 -52.65
CA MET A 311 40.04 -54.49 -53.95
C MET A 311 39.35 -53.44 -54.85
N GLN A 312 39.74 -53.42 -56.12
CA GLN A 312 38.64 -53.55 -57.05
C GLN A 312 37.92 -54.89 -56.87
N GLY A 313 36.74 -54.99 -56.27
CA GLY A 313 35.90 -53.97 -55.66
C GLY A 313 35.65 -52.67 -56.45
N SER A 314 36.27 -51.55 -56.03
CA SER A 314 36.63 -50.23 -56.65
C SER A 314 35.76 -49.54 -57.73
N LEU A 315 34.78 -50.17 -58.36
CA LEU A 315 33.76 -49.46 -59.15
C LEU A 315 32.62 -48.89 -58.28
N ALA A 316 32.48 -49.33 -57.03
CA ALA A 316 31.46 -48.85 -56.09
C ALA A 316 31.86 -47.58 -55.30
N GLN A 317 33.16 -47.35 -55.11
CA GLN A 317 33.69 -46.30 -54.22
C GLN A 317 33.45 -44.87 -54.78
N MET A 318 33.46 -44.70 -56.12
CA MET A 318 33.15 -43.39 -56.73
C MET A 318 31.66 -43.01 -56.64
N LYS A 319 30.75 -43.98 -56.53
CA LYS A 319 29.30 -43.72 -56.37
C LYS A 319 28.93 -43.44 -54.91
N LYS A 320 29.47 -44.22 -53.96
CA LYS A 320 29.17 -44.11 -52.52
C LYS A 320 29.74 -42.83 -51.88
N THR A 321 30.85 -42.31 -52.39
CA THR A 321 31.44 -41.05 -51.86
C THR A 321 30.63 -39.82 -52.29
N THR A 322 29.97 -39.85 -53.46
CA THR A 322 29.07 -38.78 -53.90
C THR A 322 27.73 -38.82 -53.13
N ASP A 323 27.22 -40.02 -52.81
CA ASP A 323 25.98 -40.19 -52.03
C ASP A 323 26.16 -40.01 -50.52
N ARG A 324 27.30 -40.40 -49.92
CA ARG A 324 27.61 -40.16 -48.49
C ARG A 324 27.82 -38.68 -48.22
N ASN A 325 28.45 -37.94 -49.14
CA ASN A 325 28.56 -36.49 -49.05
C ASN A 325 27.19 -35.81 -49.30
N ARG A 326 26.31 -36.35 -50.16
CA ARG A 326 24.91 -35.88 -50.29
C ARG A 326 24.07 -36.15 -49.03
N LEU A 327 24.20 -37.30 -48.39
CA LEU A 327 23.45 -37.70 -47.19
C LEU A 327 23.93 -36.98 -45.93
N GLN A 328 25.25 -36.82 -45.75
CA GLN A 328 25.80 -36.03 -44.64
C GLN A 328 25.48 -34.53 -44.82
N THR A 329 25.53 -34.01 -46.05
CA THR A 329 25.07 -32.63 -46.31
C THR A 329 23.56 -32.50 -46.08
N LEU A 330 22.71 -33.44 -46.52
CA LEU A 330 21.26 -33.44 -46.26
C LEU A 330 20.90 -33.56 -44.77
N LEU A 331 21.56 -34.44 -44.01
CA LEU A 331 21.29 -34.61 -42.58
C LEU A 331 21.67 -33.37 -41.76
N PHE A 332 22.82 -32.74 -42.04
CA PHE A 332 23.18 -31.47 -41.40
C PHE A 332 22.31 -30.30 -41.88
N SER A 333 21.84 -30.32 -43.14
CA SER A 333 20.90 -29.33 -43.67
C SER A 333 19.51 -29.45 -43.04
N VAL A 334 19.00 -30.66 -42.84
CA VAL A 334 17.68 -30.93 -42.22
C VAL A 334 17.72 -30.62 -40.72
N LEU A 335 18.78 -31.03 -40.02
CA LEU A 335 18.96 -30.71 -38.59
C LEU A 335 19.10 -29.19 -38.37
N GLY A 336 19.84 -28.50 -39.25
CA GLY A 336 19.95 -27.04 -39.25
C GLY A 336 18.62 -26.34 -39.57
N LEU A 337 17.83 -26.87 -40.53
CA LEU A 337 16.51 -26.34 -40.89
C LEU A 337 15.50 -26.51 -39.75
N VAL A 338 15.47 -27.69 -39.10
CA VAL A 338 14.58 -27.96 -37.95
C VAL A 338 14.92 -27.05 -36.77
N LEU A 339 16.21 -26.89 -36.45
CA LEU A 339 16.64 -25.99 -35.37
C LEU A 339 16.32 -24.52 -35.69
N ALA A 340 16.50 -24.09 -36.94
CA ALA A 340 16.13 -22.75 -37.39
C ALA A 340 14.61 -22.50 -37.36
N ILE A 341 13.79 -23.49 -37.73
CA ILE A 341 12.32 -23.41 -37.64
C ILE A 341 11.86 -23.35 -36.18
N LEU A 342 12.44 -24.13 -35.28
CA LEU A 342 12.09 -24.13 -33.85
C LEU A 342 12.48 -22.81 -33.16
N ILE A 343 13.68 -22.30 -33.44
CA ILE A 343 14.12 -20.97 -32.94
C ILE A 343 13.24 -19.87 -33.53
N GLY A 344 12.91 -19.94 -34.82
CA GLY A 344 11.99 -19.01 -35.48
C GLY A 344 10.57 -19.04 -34.91
N ALA A 345 10.03 -20.23 -34.61
CA ALA A 345 8.71 -20.41 -34.01
C ALA A 345 8.64 -19.88 -32.57
N TYR A 346 9.68 -20.12 -31.76
CA TYR A 346 9.78 -19.58 -30.41
C TYR A 346 9.90 -18.05 -30.41
N ALA A 347 10.78 -17.49 -31.25
CA ALA A 347 10.92 -16.05 -31.42
C ALA A 347 9.62 -15.40 -31.91
N PHE A 348 8.92 -16.03 -32.86
CA PHE A 348 7.62 -15.57 -33.35
C PHE A 348 6.55 -15.56 -32.25
N PHE A 349 6.48 -16.60 -31.42
CA PHE A 349 5.50 -16.67 -30.33
C PHE A 349 5.75 -15.60 -29.26
N VAL A 350 6.99 -15.40 -28.83
CA VAL A 350 7.37 -14.37 -27.85
C VAL A 350 7.10 -12.97 -28.37
N ILE A 351 7.47 -12.66 -29.63
CA ILE A 351 7.18 -11.36 -30.26
C ILE A 351 5.67 -11.12 -30.34
N ARG A 352 4.89 -12.14 -30.74
CA ARG A 352 3.42 -12.01 -30.85
C ARG A 352 2.73 -11.89 -29.49
N GLN A 353 3.31 -12.41 -28.42
CA GLN A 353 2.83 -12.21 -27.04
C GLN A 353 3.12 -10.78 -26.57
N ALA A 354 4.32 -10.27 -26.83
CA ALA A 354 4.71 -8.90 -26.50
C ALA A 354 3.85 -7.86 -27.25
N ILE A 355 3.60 -8.07 -28.55
CA ILE A 355 2.72 -7.21 -29.37
C ILE A 355 1.30 -7.15 -28.78
N ARG A 356 0.71 -8.28 -28.38
CA ARG A 356 -0.62 -8.33 -27.74
C ARG A 356 -0.66 -7.63 -26.38
N ALA A 357 0.43 -7.65 -25.62
CA ALA A 357 0.52 -6.91 -24.36
C ALA A 357 0.60 -5.39 -24.62
N LEU A 358 1.40 -4.96 -25.59
CA LEU A 358 1.51 -3.57 -26.01
C LEU A 358 0.19 -3.01 -26.56
N GLN A 359 -0.56 -3.80 -27.34
CA GLN A 359 -1.88 -3.41 -27.85
C GLN A 359 -2.86 -3.12 -26.71
N ARG A 360 -2.92 -3.98 -25.68
CA ARG A 360 -3.75 -3.74 -24.50
C ARG A 360 -3.38 -2.46 -23.75
N VAL A 361 -2.09 -2.14 -23.67
CA VAL A 361 -1.62 -0.89 -23.04
C VAL A 361 -2.03 0.33 -23.88
N VAL A 362 -1.90 0.26 -25.22
CA VAL A 362 -2.33 1.32 -26.14
C VAL A 362 -3.83 1.56 -26.06
N ASP A 363 -4.63 0.50 -26.06
CA ASP A 363 -6.09 0.59 -25.94
C ASP A 363 -6.46 1.25 -24.60
N ALA A 364 -5.86 0.80 -23.49
CA ALA A 364 -6.07 1.40 -22.18
C ALA A 364 -5.66 2.88 -22.13
N LEU A 365 -4.53 3.26 -22.74
CA LEU A 365 -4.05 4.65 -22.77
C LEU A 365 -4.99 5.56 -23.57
N THR A 366 -5.53 5.04 -24.68
CA THR A 366 -6.51 5.74 -25.52
C THR A 366 -7.82 5.93 -24.77
N THR A 367 -8.32 4.89 -24.08
CA THR A 367 -9.52 4.98 -23.25
C THR A 367 -9.33 5.99 -22.12
N SER A 368 -8.24 5.91 -21.34
CA SER A 368 -7.97 6.87 -20.27
C SER A 368 -7.77 8.30 -20.80
N GLY A 369 -7.16 8.47 -21.97
CA GLY A 369 -7.06 9.76 -22.63
C GLY A 369 -8.43 10.36 -22.95
N HIS A 370 -9.34 9.57 -23.52
CA HIS A 370 -10.72 10.00 -23.79
C HIS A 370 -11.49 10.31 -22.49
N GLU A 371 -11.35 9.47 -21.45
CA GLU A 371 -12.00 9.72 -20.15
C GLU A 371 -11.53 11.02 -19.52
N PHE A 372 -10.23 11.34 -19.57
CA PHE A 372 -9.70 12.61 -19.07
C PHE A 372 -10.15 13.82 -19.91
N ASP A 373 -10.26 13.67 -21.23
CA ASP A 373 -10.78 14.72 -22.10
C ASP A 373 -12.23 15.07 -21.75
N THR A 374 -13.11 14.05 -21.68
CA THR A 374 -14.51 14.21 -21.27
C THR A 374 -14.63 14.77 -19.85
N MET A 375 -13.79 14.31 -18.90
CA MET A 375 -13.78 14.85 -17.53
C MET A 375 -13.36 16.32 -17.52
N SER A 376 -12.38 16.71 -18.33
CA SER A 376 -11.95 18.12 -18.42
C SER A 376 -13.05 19.01 -18.98
N GLU A 377 -13.76 18.58 -20.03
CA GLU A 377 -14.90 19.32 -20.58
C GLU A 377 -15.99 19.52 -19.53
N TYR A 378 -16.35 18.46 -18.80
CA TYR A 378 -17.32 18.54 -17.71
C TYR A 378 -16.89 19.51 -16.60
N LEU A 379 -15.62 19.47 -16.19
CA LEU A 379 -15.07 20.40 -15.19
C LEU A 379 -15.09 21.86 -15.69
N ALA A 380 -14.80 22.09 -16.96
CA ALA A 380 -14.83 23.43 -17.56
C ALA A 380 -16.26 23.98 -17.63
N GLU A 381 -17.23 23.15 -18.04
CA GLU A 381 -18.64 23.51 -18.07
C GLU A 381 -19.17 23.82 -16.66
N ASN A 382 -18.88 22.95 -15.68
CA ASN A 382 -19.32 23.15 -14.31
C ASN A 382 -18.69 24.41 -13.67
N SER A 383 -17.42 24.68 -13.96
CA SER A 383 -16.74 25.90 -13.52
C SER A 383 -17.37 27.15 -14.14
N SER A 384 -17.68 27.12 -15.43
CA SER A 384 -18.36 28.20 -16.15
C SER A 384 -19.76 28.49 -15.58
N SER A 385 -20.52 27.43 -15.31
CA SER A 385 -21.82 27.52 -14.64
C SER A 385 -21.68 28.14 -13.24
N THR A 386 -20.71 27.69 -12.45
CA THR A 386 -20.43 28.22 -11.11
C THR A 386 -20.06 29.70 -11.15
N MET A 387 -19.21 30.13 -12.09
CA MET A 387 -18.89 31.57 -12.28
C MET A 387 -20.13 32.39 -12.66
N THR A 388 -21.01 31.85 -13.51
CA THR A 388 -22.27 32.53 -13.88
C THR A 388 -23.20 32.68 -12.67
N MET A 389 -23.30 31.64 -11.83
CA MET A 389 -24.06 31.67 -10.58
C MET A 389 -23.46 32.67 -9.59
N ALA A 390 -22.13 32.68 -9.43
CA ALA A 390 -21.43 33.64 -8.58
C ALA A 390 -21.67 35.09 -9.04
N GLY A 391 -21.60 35.36 -10.35
CA GLY A 391 -21.92 36.67 -10.91
C GLY A 391 -23.38 37.09 -10.65
N SER A 392 -24.32 36.15 -10.77
CA SER A 392 -25.74 36.39 -10.46
C SER A 392 -25.96 36.68 -8.97
N ALA A 393 -25.28 35.93 -8.10
CA ALA A 393 -25.32 36.13 -6.65
C ALA A 393 -24.71 37.49 -6.26
N SER A 394 -23.60 37.89 -6.89
CA SER A 394 -22.98 39.21 -6.70
C SER A 394 -23.95 40.34 -7.03
N SER A 395 -24.63 40.27 -8.18
CA SER A 395 -25.64 41.27 -8.55
C SER A 395 -26.84 41.29 -7.58
N ALA A 396 -27.23 40.13 -7.05
CA ALA A 396 -28.25 40.06 -6.00
C ALA A 396 -27.79 40.70 -4.69
N MET A 397 -26.52 40.54 -4.31
CA MET A 397 -25.93 41.20 -3.14
C MET A 397 -25.84 42.71 -3.31
N GLU A 398 -25.48 43.23 -4.49
CA GLU A 398 -25.52 44.67 -4.77
C GLU A 398 -26.92 45.27 -4.57
N LYS A 399 -27.97 44.57 -5.05
CA LYS A 399 -29.36 44.98 -4.84
C LYS A 399 -29.77 44.91 -3.36
N THR A 400 -29.25 43.91 -2.65
CA THR A 400 -29.50 43.73 -1.22
C THR A 400 -28.87 44.87 -0.43
N ALA A 401 -27.62 45.24 -0.72
CA ALA A 401 -26.94 46.38 -0.12
C ALA A 401 -27.71 47.69 -0.32
N ALA A 402 -28.14 47.97 -1.55
CA ALA A 402 -28.96 49.15 -1.85
C ALA A 402 -30.30 49.14 -1.08
N SER A 403 -30.90 47.96 -0.89
CA SER A 403 -32.13 47.82 -0.10
C SER A 403 -31.88 48.09 1.38
N ILE A 404 -30.75 47.62 1.92
CA ILE A 404 -30.36 47.87 3.31
C ILE A 404 -30.10 49.36 3.54
N ASP A 405 -29.41 50.04 2.63
CA ASP A 405 -29.20 51.50 2.69
C ASP A 405 -30.54 52.26 2.73
N SER A 406 -31.51 51.83 1.91
CA SER A 406 -32.85 52.41 1.92
C SER A 406 -33.58 52.17 3.24
N VAL A 407 -33.42 51.00 3.87
CA VAL A 407 -34.00 50.71 5.20
C VAL A 407 -33.31 51.55 6.27
N ALA A 408 -32.00 51.71 6.22
CA ALA A 408 -31.24 52.54 7.15
C ALA A 408 -31.72 54.01 7.10
N ALA A 409 -31.93 54.55 5.89
CA ALA A 409 -32.50 55.87 5.69
C ALA A 409 -33.91 55.98 6.30
N ALA A 410 -34.77 54.99 6.06
CA ALA A 410 -36.13 54.96 6.63
C ALA A 410 -36.13 54.90 8.16
N VAL A 411 -35.17 54.19 8.78
CA VAL A 411 -35.00 54.14 10.24
C VAL A 411 -34.57 55.50 10.81
N GLN A 412 -33.71 56.24 10.10
CA GLN A 412 -33.33 57.60 10.49
C GLN A 412 -34.53 58.56 10.41
N GLU A 413 -35.32 58.47 9.33
CA GLU A 413 -36.54 59.28 9.15
C GLU A 413 -37.60 58.95 10.21
N LEU A 414 -37.80 57.67 10.53
CA LEU A 414 -38.69 57.23 11.61
C LEU A 414 -38.28 57.79 12.97
N ASN A 415 -36.98 57.75 13.31
CA ASN A 415 -36.49 58.34 14.55
C ASN A 415 -36.77 59.85 14.61
N ALA A 416 -36.58 60.58 13.52
CA ALA A 416 -36.91 62.00 13.45
C ALA A 416 -38.42 62.24 13.67
N SER A 417 -39.27 61.44 13.02
CA SER A 417 -40.73 61.53 13.17
C SER A 417 -41.19 61.21 14.60
N ILE A 418 -40.63 60.19 15.25
CA ILE A 418 -40.92 59.84 16.64
C ILE A 418 -40.60 61.01 17.59
N GLN A 419 -39.45 61.66 17.40
CA GLN A 419 -39.06 62.83 18.20
C GLN A 419 -40.01 64.01 17.98
N GLU A 420 -40.43 64.26 16.75
CA GLU A 420 -41.41 65.31 16.44
C GLU A 420 -42.78 65.02 17.08
N ILE A 421 -43.29 63.79 16.98
CA ILE A 421 -44.57 63.39 17.57
C ILE A 421 -44.50 63.47 19.11
N SER A 422 -43.39 63.05 19.71
CA SER A 422 -43.18 63.16 21.17
C SER A 422 -43.24 64.61 21.62
N ASN A 423 -42.49 65.51 20.96
CA ASN A 423 -42.49 66.95 21.26
C ASN A 423 -43.87 67.58 21.06
N SER A 424 -44.57 67.24 19.98
CA SER A 424 -45.92 67.73 19.68
C SER A 424 -46.96 67.26 20.71
N SER A 425 -46.81 66.02 21.19
CA SER A 425 -47.67 65.46 22.24
C SER A 425 -47.43 66.13 23.59
N MET A 426 -46.17 66.39 23.96
CA MET A 426 -45.83 67.15 25.16
C MET A 426 -46.38 68.57 25.12
N ALA A 427 -46.23 69.27 23.99
CA ALA A 427 -46.79 70.61 23.80
C ALA A 427 -48.33 70.60 23.91
N SER A 428 -48.99 69.57 23.38
CA SER A 428 -50.44 69.40 23.49
C SER A 428 -50.90 69.18 24.94
N ALA A 429 -50.15 68.42 25.73
CA ALA A 429 -50.41 68.23 27.16
C ALA A 429 -50.24 69.55 27.94
N GLU A 430 -49.23 70.35 27.63
CA GLU A 430 -49.00 71.66 28.24
C GLU A 430 -50.15 72.64 27.93
N MET A 431 -50.57 72.72 26.66
CA MET A 431 -51.73 73.54 26.26
C MET A 431 -53.02 73.11 26.95
N ALA A 432 -53.26 71.79 27.07
CA ALA A 432 -54.41 71.26 27.80
C ALA A 432 -54.37 71.67 29.27
N GLY A 433 -53.19 71.61 29.91
CA GLY A 433 -52.99 72.08 31.28
C GLY A 433 -53.30 73.58 31.46
N ALA A 434 -52.86 74.43 30.53
CA ALA A 434 -53.17 75.85 30.52
C ALA A 434 -54.68 76.12 30.38
N ALA A 435 -55.35 75.42 29.46
CA ALA A 435 -56.79 75.57 29.24
C ALA A 435 -57.63 75.11 30.46
N VAL A 436 -57.18 74.07 31.20
CA VAL A 436 -57.80 73.68 32.47
C VAL A 436 -57.70 74.79 33.52
N GLN A 437 -56.58 75.52 33.58
CA GLN A 437 -56.45 76.65 34.50
C GLN A 437 -57.34 77.84 34.12
N GLU A 438 -57.44 78.15 32.83
CA GLU A 438 -58.34 79.20 32.35
C GLU A 438 -59.81 78.86 32.64
N ALA A 439 -60.23 77.62 32.38
CA ALA A 439 -61.58 77.14 32.71
C ALA A 439 -61.91 77.24 34.21
N LYS A 440 -60.94 76.96 35.09
CA LYS A 440 -61.09 77.15 36.54
C LYS A 440 -61.29 78.62 36.91
N GLN A 441 -60.53 79.53 36.29
CA GLN A 441 -60.71 80.97 36.50
C GLN A 441 -62.10 81.44 36.02
N THR A 442 -62.57 80.98 34.86
CA THR A 442 -63.91 81.30 34.36
C THR A 442 -65.01 80.77 35.28
N THR A 443 -64.84 79.55 35.82
CA THR A 443 -65.79 78.96 36.79
C THR A 443 -65.87 79.78 38.08
N ALA A 444 -64.72 80.29 38.56
CA ALA A 444 -64.68 81.18 39.72
C ALA A 444 -65.43 82.50 39.47
N LEU A 445 -65.22 83.13 38.30
CA LEU A 445 -65.97 84.33 37.89
C LEU A 445 -67.49 84.07 37.82
N GLY A 446 -67.91 82.93 37.25
CA GLY A 446 -69.32 82.55 37.18
C GLY A 446 -69.96 82.34 38.55
N THR A 447 -69.20 81.76 39.49
CA THR A 447 -69.63 81.58 40.89
C THR A 447 -69.81 82.93 41.58
N GLU A 448 -68.89 83.87 41.35
CA GLU A 448 -68.99 85.22 41.90
C GLU A 448 -70.16 86.01 41.30
N LEU A 449 -70.40 85.89 39.97
CA LEU A 449 -71.57 86.49 39.32
C LEU A 449 -72.88 85.95 39.90
N GLN A 450 -72.95 84.65 40.19
CA GLN A 450 -74.11 84.05 40.82
C GLN A 450 -74.36 84.63 42.22
N ARG A 451 -73.30 84.76 43.04
CA ARG A 451 -73.37 85.39 44.38
C ARG A 451 -73.85 86.84 44.31
N LEU A 452 -73.31 87.63 43.39
CA LEU A 452 -73.74 89.02 43.17
C LEU A 452 -75.22 89.10 42.72
N SER A 453 -75.65 88.22 41.82
CA SER A 453 -77.04 88.16 41.35
C SER A 453 -78.02 87.78 42.46
N GLU A 454 -77.65 86.85 43.35
CA GLU A 454 -78.43 86.51 44.55
C GLU A 454 -78.58 87.72 45.49
N GLY A 455 -77.51 88.51 45.64
CA GLY A 455 -77.55 89.78 46.37
C GLY A 455 -78.53 90.79 45.78
N ILE A 456 -78.51 90.99 44.45
CA ILE A 456 -79.45 91.88 43.75
C ILE A 456 -80.89 91.37 43.89
N GLY A 457 -81.12 90.06 43.77
CA GLY A 457 -82.45 89.47 43.96
C GLY A 457 -83.03 89.76 45.36
N THR A 458 -82.20 89.66 46.40
CA THR A 458 -82.58 89.99 47.79
C THR A 458 -82.97 91.47 47.94
N VAL A 459 -82.21 92.38 47.31
CA VAL A 459 -82.51 93.81 47.29
C VAL A 459 -83.81 94.09 46.53
N SER A 460 -84.00 93.50 45.34
CA SER A 460 -85.22 93.66 44.53
C SER A 460 -86.47 93.20 45.29
N GLY A 461 -86.41 92.05 45.98
CA GLY A 461 -87.50 91.57 46.83
C GLY A 461 -87.83 92.52 47.99
N THR A 462 -86.82 93.18 48.56
CA THR A 462 -87.00 94.21 49.59
C THR A 462 -87.71 95.45 49.02
N ILE A 463 -87.29 95.92 47.85
CA ILE A 463 -87.92 97.06 47.16
C ILE A 463 -89.38 96.73 46.82
N ARG A 464 -89.67 95.52 46.33
CA ARG A 464 -91.03 95.05 46.06
C ARG A 464 -91.90 95.07 47.33
N SER A 465 -91.35 94.63 48.47
CA SER A 465 -92.04 94.68 49.76
C SER A 465 -92.34 96.12 50.21
N ILE A 466 -91.39 97.04 49.99
CA ILE A 466 -91.58 98.47 50.27
C ILE A 466 -92.68 99.06 49.37
N ALA A 467 -92.63 98.80 48.06
CA ALA A 467 -93.64 99.26 47.10
C ALA A 467 -95.05 98.74 47.46
N PHE A 468 -95.17 97.48 47.85
CA PHE A 468 -96.43 96.91 48.33
C PHE A 468 -96.96 97.63 49.58
N LYS A 469 -96.09 97.94 50.56
CA LYS A 469 -96.46 98.72 51.75
C LYS A 469 -96.89 100.14 51.39
N ILE A 470 -96.20 100.81 50.47
CA ILE A 470 -96.55 102.16 49.98
C ILE A 470 -97.93 102.14 49.30
N ASN A 471 -98.21 101.14 48.47
CA ASN A 471 -99.50 100.96 47.81
C ASN A 471 -100.66 100.80 48.82
N LEU A 472 -100.46 100.00 49.87
CA LEU A 472 -101.45 99.88 50.95
C LEU A 472 -101.62 101.19 51.71
N LEU A 473 -100.52 101.91 51.96
CA LEU A 473 -100.55 103.20 52.66
C LEU A 473 -101.29 104.27 51.85
N SER A 474 -101.05 104.32 50.53
CA SER A 474 -101.71 105.27 49.63
C SER A 474 -103.19 104.92 49.44
N LEU A 475 -103.55 103.63 49.42
CA LEU A 475 -104.95 103.20 49.42
C LEU A 475 -105.68 103.68 50.69
N ASN A 476 -105.07 103.50 51.87
CA ASN A 476 -105.62 104.01 53.14
C ASN A 476 -105.77 105.54 53.11
N ALA A 477 -104.78 106.26 52.57
CA ALA A 477 -104.84 107.72 52.43
C ALA A 477 -105.95 108.15 51.46
N ASN A 478 -106.17 107.42 50.37
CA ASN A 478 -107.23 107.72 49.39
C ASN A 478 -108.63 107.50 49.99
N VAL A 479 -108.80 106.48 50.84
CA VAL A 479 -110.03 106.25 51.62
C VAL A 479 -110.30 107.41 52.57
N GLU A 480 -109.29 107.87 53.32
CA GLU A 480 -109.46 108.99 54.25
C GLU A 480 -109.69 110.33 53.52
N ALA A 481 -109.06 110.52 52.36
CA ALA A 481 -109.30 111.68 51.50
C ALA A 481 -110.75 111.70 50.95
N ALA A 482 -111.28 110.54 50.52
CA ALA A 482 -112.67 110.40 50.09
C ALA A 482 -113.66 110.68 51.24
N ARG A 483 -113.31 110.29 52.47
CA ARG A 483 -114.09 110.54 53.68
C ARG A 483 -114.15 112.02 54.07
N ALA A 484 -113.14 112.80 53.69
CA ALA A 484 -113.08 114.26 53.93
C ALA A 484 -113.87 115.10 52.91
N GLY A 485 -114.47 114.50 51.87
CA GLY A 485 -115.28 115.20 50.87
C GLY A 485 -114.47 116.20 50.02
N GLU A 486 -115.02 117.38 49.71
CA GLU A 486 -114.34 118.39 48.88
C GLU A 486 -113.00 118.87 49.47
N ALA A 487 -112.87 118.93 50.80
CA ALA A 487 -111.63 119.35 51.47
C ALA A 487 -110.47 118.35 51.26
N GLY A 488 -110.78 117.09 50.92
CA GLY A 488 -109.81 116.01 50.68
C GLY A 488 -109.39 115.85 49.22
N ALA A 489 -109.97 116.59 48.27
CA ALA A 489 -109.78 116.36 46.84
C ALA A 489 -108.30 116.42 46.38
N GLY A 490 -107.52 117.37 46.91
CA GLY A 490 -106.08 117.46 46.61
C GLY A 490 -105.27 116.29 47.17
N PHE A 491 -105.62 115.81 48.37
CA PHE A 491 -104.99 114.63 48.98
C PHE A 491 -105.34 113.34 48.24
N ALA A 492 -106.57 113.22 47.72
CA ALA A 492 -106.98 112.08 46.91
C ALA A 492 -106.15 111.96 45.62
N VAL A 493 -105.85 113.08 44.95
CA VAL A 493 -105.00 113.10 43.75
C VAL A 493 -103.57 112.64 44.08
N VAL A 494 -102.98 113.16 45.16
CA VAL A 494 -101.63 112.74 45.59
C VAL A 494 -101.61 111.27 45.99
N ALA A 495 -102.61 110.79 46.73
CA ALA A 495 -102.71 109.39 47.12
C ALA A 495 -102.86 108.45 45.90
N ALA A 496 -103.64 108.84 44.89
CA ALA A 496 -103.75 108.11 43.64
C ALA A 496 -102.41 108.07 42.87
N GLU A 497 -101.68 109.18 42.80
CA GLU A 497 -100.37 109.23 42.14
C GLU A 497 -99.33 108.37 42.87
N VAL A 498 -99.29 108.40 44.21
CA VAL A 498 -98.42 107.52 45.02
C VAL A 498 -98.78 106.05 44.80
N LYS A 499 -100.08 105.73 44.68
CA LYS A 499 -100.56 104.38 44.36
C LYS A 499 -100.01 103.91 42.99
N THR A 500 -100.19 104.72 41.95
CA THR A 500 -99.68 104.43 40.61
C THR A 500 -98.16 104.25 40.60
N LEU A 501 -97.42 105.12 41.30
CA LEU A 501 -95.96 105.01 41.42
C LEU A 501 -95.53 103.74 42.14
N ALA A 502 -96.25 103.32 43.19
CA ALA A 502 -95.99 102.09 43.91
C ALA A 502 -96.27 100.84 43.06
N GLU A 503 -97.37 100.83 42.30
CA GLU A 503 -97.68 99.75 41.34
C GLU A 503 -96.63 99.68 40.22
N ALA A 504 -96.21 100.81 39.66
CA ALA A 504 -95.13 100.88 38.68
C ALA A 504 -93.79 100.40 39.24
N THR A 505 -93.48 100.75 40.50
CA THR A 505 -92.27 100.28 41.19
C THR A 505 -92.30 98.76 41.39
N ALA A 506 -93.45 98.21 41.81
CA ALA A 506 -93.61 96.77 41.97
C ALA A 506 -93.43 96.03 40.63
N ALA A 507 -94.05 96.53 39.56
CA ALA A 507 -93.90 95.98 38.21
C ALA A 507 -92.44 96.01 37.74
N ALA A 508 -91.73 97.13 37.96
CA ALA A 508 -90.31 97.24 37.63
C ALA A 508 -89.44 96.25 38.45
N THR A 509 -89.74 96.04 39.74
CA THR A 509 -89.02 95.04 40.54
C THR A 509 -89.29 93.60 40.12
N ASP A 510 -90.49 93.30 39.63
CA ASP A 510 -90.83 91.99 39.08
C ASP A 510 -90.03 91.72 37.79
N GLU A 511 -89.93 92.72 36.91
CA GLU A 511 -89.08 92.64 35.72
C GLU A 511 -87.60 92.43 36.08
N ILE A 512 -87.07 93.19 37.06
CA ILE A 512 -85.69 93.00 37.54
C ILE A 512 -85.50 91.58 38.08
N THR A 513 -86.47 91.05 38.83
CA THR A 513 -86.40 89.68 39.38
C THR A 513 -86.34 88.65 38.27
N GLU A 514 -87.17 88.78 37.23
CA GLU A 514 -87.13 87.91 36.05
C GLU A 514 -85.75 87.96 35.34
N LYS A 515 -85.17 89.16 35.18
CA LYS A 515 -83.82 89.29 34.61
C LYS A 515 -82.75 88.62 35.49
N ILE A 516 -82.84 88.75 36.81
CA ILE A 516 -81.90 88.11 37.75
C ILE A 516 -82.00 86.59 37.71
N GLU A 517 -83.22 86.04 37.68
CA GLU A 517 -83.42 84.59 37.52
C GLU A 517 -82.83 84.07 36.20
N ALA A 518 -83.00 84.83 35.11
CA ALA A 518 -82.38 84.52 33.83
C ALA A 518 -80.84 84.53 33.91
N ILE A 519 -80.24 85.52 34.58
CA ILE A 519 -78.78 85.61 34.79
C ILE A 519 -78.27 84.43 35.63
N GLN A 520 -78.96 84.07 36.70
CA GLN A 520 -78.60 82.92 37.55
C GLN A 520 -78.69 81.60 36.79
N LYS A 521 -79.76 81.39 36.02
CA LYS A 521 -79.93 80.21 35.16
C LYS A 521 -78.84 80.13 34.09
N GLY A 522 -78.52 81.26 33.46
CA GLY A 522 -77.43 81.38 32.48
C GLY A 522 -76.07 81.04 33.08
N SER A 523 -75.78 81.55 34.29
CA SER A 523 -74.52 81.26 35.01
C SER A 523 -74.38 79.78 35.37
N LYS A 524 -75.44 79.15 35.92
CA LYS A 524 -75.44 77.71 36.24
C LYS A 524 -75.23 76.84 35.00
N THR A 525 -75.88 77.20 33.90
CA THR A 525 -75.73 76.49 32.61
C THR A 525 -74.30 76.62 32.08
N SER A 526 -73.73 77.82 32.15
CA SER A 526 -72.35 78.10 31.75
C SER A 526 -71.34 77.31 32.60
N ALA A 527 -71.51 77.28 33.93
CA ALA A 527 -70.65 76.51 34.83
C ALA A 527 -70.68 75.00 34.51
N LYS A 528 -71.87 74.44 34.21
CA LYS A 528 -72.00 73.03 33.79
C LYS A 528 -71.29 72.75 32.46
N ALA A 529 -71.40 73.67 31.49
CA ALA A 529 -70.72 73.55 30.21
C ALA A 529 -69.19 73.60 30.40
N ILE A 530 -68.68 74.54 31.20
CA ILE A 530 -67.25 74.66 31.52
C ILE A 530 -66.72 73.42 32.24
N ALA A 531 -67.47 72.85 33.19
CA ALA A 531 -67.09 71.61 33.86
C ALA A 531 -66.96 70.44 32.88
N THR A 532 -67.86 70.35 31.91
CA THR A 532 -67.80 69.33 30.85
C THR A 532 -66.59 69.53 29.93
N ILE A 533 -66.32 70.78 29.53
CA ILE A 533 -65.14 71.15 28.73
C ILE A 533 -63.86 70.78 29.49
N THR A 534 -63.77 71.09 30.78
CA THR A 534 -62.61 70.79 31.63
C THR A 534 -62.35 69.28 31.69
N ALA A 535 -63.40 68.46 31.85
CA ALA A 535 -63.26 67.01 31.85
C ALA A 535 -62.76 66.46 30.50
N THR A 536 -63.23 67.02 29.38
CA THR A 536 -62.76 66.65 28.04
C THR A 536 -61.29 67.04 27.82
N ILE A 537 -60.89 68.24 28.22
CA ILE A 537 -59.49 68.70 28.14
C ILE A 537 -58.58 67.86 29.03
N GLY A 538 -59.04 67.45 30.22
CA GLY A 538 -58.31 66.52 31.08
C GLY A 538 -57.99 65.20 30.38
N LYS A 539 -58.99 64.58 29.74
CA LYS A 539 -58.78 63.37 28.92
C LYS A 539 -57.80 63.61 27.75
N MET A 540 -57.84 64.80 27.15
CA MET A 540 -56.92 65.17 26.07
C MET A 540 -55.46 65.25 26.57
N SER A 541 -55.25 65.77 27.79
CA SER A 541 -53.95 65.78 28.47
C SER A 541 -53.45 64.36 28.77
N ASP A 542 -54.33 63.49 29.26
CA ASP A 542 -53.99 62.09 29.57
C ASP A 542 -53.62 61.32 28.29
N HIS A 543 -54.38 61.50 27.20
CA HIS A 543 -54.08 60.90 25.90
C HIS A 543 -52.76 61.40 25.32
N SER A 544 -52.49 62.71 25.40
CA SER A 544 -51.23 63.28 24.91
C SER A 544 -50.02 62.72 25.68
N SER A 545 -50.16 62.57 27.00
CA SER A 545 -49.12 61.94 27.85
C SER A 545 -48.94 60.45 27.50
N GLY A 546 -50.03 59.74 27.23
CA GLY A 546 -49.99 58.34 26.77
C GLY A 546 -49.31 58.17 25.41
N ILE A 547 -49.53 59.10 24.47
CA ILE A 547 -48.82 59.10 23.18
C ILE A 547 -47.32 59.32 23.38
N ALA A 548 -46.92 60.27 24.22
CA ALA A 548 -45.50 60.52 24.51
C ALA A 548 -44.79 59.27 25.06
N ALA A 549 -45.41 58.57 26.02
CA ALA A 549 -44.88 57.31 26.55
C ALA A 549 -44.78 56.21 25.47
N ALA A 550 -45.78 56.09 24.59
CA ALA A 550 -45.72 55.14 23.47
C ALA A 550 -44.63 55.51 22.45
N MET A 551 -44.34 56.79 22.26
CA MET A 551 -43.24 57.25 21.41
C MET A 551 -41.87 56.91 22.00
N GLU A 552 -41.70 56.94 23.33
CA GLU A 552 -40.47 56.48 23.99
C GLU A 552 -40.22 54.99 23.73
N GLU A 553 -41.25 54.14 23.87
CA GLU A 553 -41.14 52.71 23.52
C GLU A 553 -40.81 52.50 22.03
N GLN A 554 -41.46 53.25 21.13
CA GLN A 554 -41.15 53.18 19.70
C GLN A 554 -39.72 53.62 19.37
N SER A 555 -39.17 54.60 20.10
CA SER A 555 -37.78 55.04 19.92
C SER A 555 -36.79 53.94 20.29
N ALA A 556 -37.04 53.20 21.37
CA ALA A 556 -36.23 52.04 21.76
C ALA A 556 -36.26 50.94 20.68
N LEU A 557 -37.46 50.56 20.22
CA LEU A 557 -37.62 49.60 19.13
C LEU A 557 -36.92 50.03 17.83
N THR A 558 -37.01 51.31 17.47
CA THR A 558 -36.37 51.84 16.26
C THR A 558 -34.84 51.82 16.38
N THR A 559 -34.30 52.03 17.58
CA THR A 559 -32.87 51.88 17.86
C THR A 559 -32.42 50.43 17.69
N ASP A 560 -33.19 49.46 18.20
CA ASP A 560 -32.91 48.03 18.03
C ASP A 560 -32.96 47.61 16.55
N ILE A 561 -33.93 48.13 15.79
CA ILE A 561 -33.99 47.92 14.33
C ILE A 561 -32.72 48.47 13.67
N GLY A 562 -32.26 49.67 14.04
CA GLY A 562 -31.00 50.22 13.53
C GLY A 562 -29.79 49.33 13.84
N GLY A 563 -29.74 48.73 15.03
CA GLY A 563 -28.73 47.72 15.39
C GLY A 563 -28.78 46.48 14.49
N ASN A 564 -29.98 45.93 14.26
CA ASN A 564 -30.18 44.77 13.40
C ASN A 564 -29.79 45.06 11.93
N VAL A 565 -30.12 46.25 11.43
CA VAL A 565 -29.72 46.71 10.08
C VAL A 565 -28.19 46.66 9.92
N ASN A 566 -27.44 47.15 10.91
CA ASN A 566 -25.97 47.08 10.87
C ASN A 566 -25.43 45.64 10.86
N GLN A 567 -26.06 44.73 11.59
CA GLN A 567 -25.68 43.30 11.54
C GLN A 567 -25.93 42.70 10.16
N VAL A 568 -27.05 43.05 9.52
CA VAL A 568 -27.35 42.59 8.16
C VAL A 568 -26.35 43.15 7.15
N VAL A 569 -25.93 44.42 7.26
CA VAL A 569 -24.84 44.98 6.43
C VAL A 569 -23.58 44.14 6.54
N GLN A 570 -23.17 43.80 7.77
CA GLN A 570 -21.96 43.03 8.00
C GLN A 570 -22.05 41.63 7.38
N ALA A 571 -23.19 40.93 7.58
CA ALA A 571 -23.44 39.64 6.97
C ALA A 571 -23.48 39.70 5.42
N SER A 572 -24.06 40.75 4.84
CA SER A 572 -24.05 40.94 3.38
C SER A 572 -22.64 41.13 2.81
N ASN A 573 -21.75 41.83 3.53
CA ASN A 573 -20.35 41.99 3.12
C ASN A 573 -19.57 40.67 3.20
N GLU A 574 -19.82 39.85 4.22
CA GLU A 574 -19.25 38.50 4.34
C GLU A 574 -19.70 37.62 3.17
N VAL A 575 -21.00 37.58 2.87
CA VAL A 575 -21.53 36.81 1.73
C VAL A 575 -20.94 37.30 0.40
N SER A 576 -20.77 38.61 0.22
CA SER A 576 -20.12 39.15 -0.99
C SER A 576 -18.68 38.67 -1.11
N THR A 577 -17.94 38.58 0.00
CA THR A 577 -16.57 38.05 0.02
C THR A 577 -16.56 36.56 -0.32
N ASP A 578 -17.50 35.78 0.21
CA ASP A 578 -17.62 34.35 -0.10
C ASP A 578 -17.94 34.11 -1.57
N ILE A 579 -18.79 34.94 -2.18
CA ILE A 579 -19.09 34.86 -3.62
C ILE A 579 -17.83 35.11 -4.46
N HIS A 580 -16.98 36.06 -4.07
CA HIS A 580 -15.68 36.27 -4.74
C HIS A 580 -14.79 35.04 -4.62
N ASN A 581 -14.67 34.46 -3.43
CA ASN A 581 -13.88 33.25 -3.22
C ASN A 581 -14.38 32.06 -4.06
N VAL A 582 -15.71 31.89 -4.18
CA VAL A 582 -16.32 30.86 -5.04
C VAL A 582 -16.01 31.11 -6.51
N SER A 583 -16.07 32.36 -6.97
CA SER A 583 -15.71 32.73 -8.34
C SER A 583 -14.24 32.41 -8.63
N ASP A 584 -13.33 32.74 -7.72
CA ASP A 584 -11.90 32.46 -7.86
C ASP A 584 -11.61 30.95 -7.88
N ALA A 585 -12.25 30.18 -7.00
CA ALA A 585 -12.13 28.73 -6.96
C ALA A 585 -12.66 28.05 -8.24
N ALA A 586 -13.75 28.57 -8.81
CA ALA A 586 -14.27 28.12 -10.09
C ALA A 586 -13.28 28.45 -11.24
N ASN A 587 -12.66 29.63 -11.22
CA ASN A 587 -11.63 29.96 -12.21
C ASN A 587 -10.39 29.05 -12.11
N ASP A 588 -9.89 28.76 -10.89
CA ASP A 588 -8.78 27.81 -10.69
C ASP A 588 -9.15 26.40 -11.19
N THR A 589 -10.38 25.95 -10.95
CA THR A 589 -10.88 24.66 -11.45
C THR A 589 -10.89 24.62 -12.99
N ASN A 590 -11.29 25.71 -13.64
CA ASN A 590 -11.27 25.84 -15.10
C ASN A 590 -9.83 25.81 -15.67
N GLU A 591 -8.88 26.48 -15.01
CA GLU A 591 -7.46 26.45 -15.40
C GLU A 591 -6.85 25.04 -15.25
N ARG A 592 -7.17 24.35 -14.14
CA ARG A 592 -6.76 22.96 -13.92
C ARG A 592 -7.38 22.00 -14.93
N SER A 593 -8.64 22.20 -15.30
CA SER A 593 -9.30 21.43 -16.35
C SER A 593 -8.53 21.52 -17.68
N ARG A 594 -8.12 22.73 -18.09
CA ARG A 594 -7.29 22.90 -19.31
C ARG A 594 -5.97 22.13 -19.23
N SER A 595 -5.35 22.10 -18.05
CA SER A 595 -4.12 21.31 -17.82
C SER A 595 -4.37 19.80 -17.97
N ILE A 596 -5.51 19.31 -17.49
CA ILE A 596 -5.93 17.91 -17.67
C ILE A 596 -6.18 17.62 -19.15
N GLN A 597 -6.85 18.52 -19.87
CA GLN A 597 -7.09 18.40 -21.30
C GLN A 597 -5.78 18.30 -22.11
N GLU A 598 -4.79 19.15 -21.78
CA GLU A 598 -3.46 19.05 -22.38
C GLU A 598 -2.76 17.72 -22.07
N GLY A 599 -2.93 17.20 -20.85
CA GLY A 599 -2.44 15.88 -20.45
C GLY A 599 -3.09 14.75 -21.25
N ALA A 600 -4.41 14.78 -21.38
CA ALA A 600 -5.19 13.84 -22.18
C ALA A 600 -4.75 13.83 -23.65
N LYS A 601 -4.54 15.02 -24.23
CA LYS A 601 -4.01 15.15 -25.60
C LYS A 601 -2.63 14.51 -25.76
N LYS A 602 -1.71 14.72 -24.80
CA LYS A 602 -0.38 14.08 -24.81
C LYS A 602 -0.47 12.56 -24.68
N LEU A 603 -1.38 12.05 -23.84
CA LEU A 603 -1.62 10.61 -23.70
C LEU A 603 -2.11 9.99 -25.02
N ASN A 604 -3.05 10.66 -25.70
CA ASN A 604 -3.53 10.22 -27.01
C ASN A 604 -2.42 10.25 -28.06
N GLU A 605 -1.59 11.30 -28.10
CA GLU A 605 -0.41 11.36 -28.99
C GLU A 605 0.58 10.20 -28.72
N TYR A 606 0.80 9.84 -27.46
CA TYR A 606 1.65 8.70 -27.09
C TYR A 606 1.02 7.35 -27.47
N ALA A 607 -0.30 7.21 -27.29
CA ALA A 607 -1.03 6.01 -27.68
C ALA A 607 -0.98 5.80 -29.19
N GLU A 608 -1.16 6.86 -29.99
CA GLU A 608 -1.05 6.83 -31.44
C GLU A 608 0.37 6.45 -31.91
N GLU A 609 1.40 7.03 -31.32
CA GLU A 609 2.78 6.70 -31.69
C GLU A 609 3.13 5.26 -31.31
N LEU A 610 2.71 4.78 -30.14
CA LEU A 610 2.88 3.38 -29.74
C LEU A 610 2.09 2.44 -30.66
N ASN A 611 0.84 2.76 -31.02
CA ASN A 611 0.04 1.98 -31.96
C ASN A 611 0.72 1.90 -33.32
N ARG A 612 1.26 3.03 -33.80
CA ARG A 612 2.02 3.08 -35.04
C ARG A 612 3.25 2.18 -34.97
N LEU A 613 4.03 2.26 -33.89
CA LEU A 613 5.20 1.39 -33.70
C LEU A 613 4.79 -0.08 -33.69
N VAL A 614 3.72 -0.44 -32.96
CA VAL A 614 3.20 -1.81 -32.90
C VAL A 614 2.77 -2.33 -34.27
N ARG A 615 2.13 -1.51 -35.12
CA ARG A 615 1.77 -1.88 -36.49
C ARG A 615 2.98 -2.05 -37.43
N LEU A 616 4.11 -1.44 -37.09
CA LEU A 616 5.35 -1.52 -37.87
C LEU A 616 6.21 -2.76 -37.52
N PHE A 617 5.97 -3.39 -36.37
CA PHE A 617 6.54 -4.67 -35.96
C PHE A 617 5.68 -5.83 -36.46
#